data_AF-A0A350EXK3-F1
#
_entry.id   AF-A0A350EXK3-F1
#
_cell.length_a   1.000
_cell.length_b   1.000
_cell.length_c   1.000
_cell.angle_alpha   90.00
_cell.angle_beta   90.00
_cell.angle_gamma   90.00
#
_symmetry.space_group_name_H-M   'P 1'
#
loop_
_entity.id
_entity.type
_entity.pdbx_description
1 polymer ?
#
loop_
_entity_poly.entity_id
_entity_poly.type
_entity_poly.pdbx_seq_one_letter_code
_entity_poly.pdbx_strand_id
1 'polypeptide(L)'
;ALGTAYQLYDDCVDLFGSEEAAGKSLGTDLAKGKLTLPVILALGRASASDREELHELVLHWHPDRLPRLRSLLDGYDTFNGTQTELHRFLHRARTQLEQAGRSESLEELTSLLDYLAQQSGGLGVLNQH
;
A
#
# COMPACT_ATOMS: atom_id res chain seq x y z
N ALA A 1 -6.38 -13.20 6.74
CA ALA A 1 -5.17 -12.43 6.37
C ALA A 1 -5.24 -11.87 4.95
N LEU A 2 -5.89 -12.56 4.00
CA LEU A 2 -6.03 -12.12 2.61
C LEU A 2 -6.61 -10.71 2.45
N GLY A 3 -7.73 -10.38 3.11
CA GLY A 3 -8.32 -9.04 3.02
C GLY A 3 -7.37 -7.92 3.48
N THR A 4 -6.54 -8.17 4.49
CA THR A 4 -5.50 -7.21 4.92
C THR A 4 -4.40 -7.07 3.88
N ALA A 5 -3.95 -8.17 3.27
CA ALA A 5 -3.01 -8.10 2.16
C ALA A 5 -3.58 -7.29 0.99
N TYR A 6 -4.84 -7.53 0.61
CA TYR A 6 -5.49 -6.75 -0.45
C TYR A 6 -5.54 -5.27 -0.11
N GLN A 7 -5.90 -4.90 1.13
CA GLN A 7 -5.94 -3.49 1.53
C GLN A 7 -4.56 -2.83 1.50
N LEU A 8 -3.51 -3.53 1.93
CA LEU A 8 -2.14 -3.01 1.85
C LEU A 8 -1.67 -2.83 0.41
N TYR A 9 -2.07 -3.73 -0.50
CA TYR A 9 -1.82 -3.58 -1.92
C TYR A 9 -2.56 -2.36 -2.51
N ASP A 10 -3.85 -2.20 -2.21
CA ASP A 10 -4.67 -1.07 -2.65
C ASP A 10 -4.13 0.27 -2.13
N ASP A 11 -3.74 0.33 -0.85
CA ASP A 11 -3.09 1.50 -0.24
C ASP A 11 -1.77 1.86 -0.97
N CYS A 12 -0.98 0.85 -1.37
CA CYS A 12 0.23 1.06 -2.16
C CYS A 12 -0.07 1.56 -3.57
N VAL A 13 -1.08 1.02 -4.24
CA VAL A 13 -1.50 1.47 -5.57
C VAL A 13 -1.96 2.93 -5.52
N ASP A 14 -2.80 3.30 -4.53
CA ASP A 14 -3.34 4.66 -4.38
C ASP A 14 -2.25 5.71 -4.16
N LEU A 15 -1.13 5.36 -3.50
CA LEU A 15 -0.06 6.30 -3.17
C LEU A 15 1.17 6.20 -4.07
N PHE A 16 1.52 5.05 -4.61
CA PHE A 16 2.76 4.82 -5.37
C PHE A 16 2.54 4.33 -6.80
N GLY A 17 1.33 3.88 -7.15
CA GLY A 17 1.01 3.41 -8.49
C GLY A 17 0.84 4.53 -9.52
N SER A 18 0.35 4.15 -10.69
CA SER A 18 -0.15 5.06 -11.72
C SER A 18 -1.69 5.11 -11.71
N GLU A 19 -2.28 6.15 -12.30
CA GLU A 19 -3.75 6.25 -12.41
C GLU A 19 -4.33 5.09 -13.24
N GLU A 20 -3.60 4.60 -14.24
CA GLU A 20 -3.99 3.44 -15.03
C GLU A 20 -4.04 2.17 -14.18
N ALA A 21 -3.06 1.97 -13.30
CA ALA A 21 -3.03 0.83 -12.38
C ALA A 21 -4.12 0.94 -11.30
N ALA A 22 -4.42 2.15 -10.83
CA ALA A 22 -5.47 2.41 -9.86
C ALA A 22 -6.89 2.37 -10.47
N GLY A 23 -7.03 2.66 -11.76
CA GLY A 23 -8.31 2.87 -12.44
C GLY A 23 -9.06 4.13 -11.96
N LYS A 24 -8.37 5.02 -11.23
CA LYS A 24 -8.89 6.24 -10.60
C LYS A 24 -7.74 7.22 -10.35
N SER A 25 -8.09 8.46 -9.98
CA SER A 25 -7.09 9.40 -9.44
C SER A 25 -6.43 8.84 -8.18
N LEU A 26 -5.18 9.23 -7.96
CA LEU A 26 -4.37 8.79 -6.83
C LEU A 26 -4.60 9.63 -5.56
N GLY A 27 -4.22 9.09 -4.40
CA GLY A 27 -4.40 9.76 -3.11
C GLY A 27 -5.87 9.94 -2.72
N THR A 28 -6.76 9.08 -3.21
CA THR A 28 -8.19 9.16 -2.90
C THR A 28 -8.50 8.73 -1.48
N ASP A 29 -7.64 7.92 -0.86
CA ASP A 29 -7.79 7.53 0.54
C ASP A 29 -7.55 8.73 1.46
N LEU A 30 -6.53 9.54 1.17
CA LEU A 30 -6.29 10.78 1.90
C LEU A 30 -7.42 11.79 1.73
N ALA A 31 -8.00 11.89 0.54
CA ALA A 31 -9.18 12.75 0.31
C ALA A 31 -10.40 12.34 1.15
N LYS A 32 -10.47 11.07 1.57
CA LYS A 32 -11.50 10.55 2.48
C LYS A 32 -11.10 10.63 3.96
N GLY A 33 -9.94 11.21 4.27
CA GLY A 33 -9.38 11.29 5.62
C GLY A 33 -8.82 9.96 6.14
N LYS A 34 -8.55 8.99 5.27
CA LYS A 34 -7.99 7.69 5.65
C LYS A 34 -6.47 7.78 5.71
N LEU A 35 -5.92 7.54 6.90
CA LEU A 35 -4.49 7.34 7.11
C LEU A 35 -4.13 5.88 6.84
N THR A 36 -3.40 5.64 5.76
CA THR A 36 -2.94 4.32 5.33
C THR A 36 -1.55 3.99 5.88
N LEU A 37 -1.15 2.72 5.79
CA LEU A 37 0.11 2.25 6.37
C LEU A 37 1.36 3.04 5.90
N PRO A 38 1.53 3.39 4.61
CA PRO A 38 2.68 4.18 4.17
C PRO A 38 2.85 5.50 4.95
N VAL A 39 1.75 6.23 5.15
CA VAL A 39 1.74 7.50 5.88
C VAL A 39 2.01 7.27 7.38
N ILE A 40 1.44 6.22 7.97
CA ILE A 40 1.69 5.86 9.37
C ILE A 40 3.18 5.53 9.59
N LEU A 41 3.80 4.79 8.67
CA LEU A 41 5.23 4.47 8.73
C LEU A 41 6.08 5.74 8.63
N ALA A 42 5.75 6.67 7.73
CA ALA A 42 6.45 7.94 7.62
C ALA A 42 6.35 8.73 8.93
N LEU A 43 5.15 8.90 9.47
CA LEU A 43 4.93 9.62 10.74
C LEU A 43 5.71 9.04 11.91
N GLY A 44 5.85 7.70 11.97
CA GLY A 44 6.60 7.01 13.01
C GLY A 44 8.13 7.12 12.88
N ARG A 45 8.63 7.42 11.68
CA ARG A 45 10.07 7.50 11.37
C ARG A 45 10.57 8.93 11.17
N ALA A 46 9.64 9.87 10.96
CA ALA A 46 9.94 11.22 10.53
C ALA A 46 10.69 12.05 11.58
N SER A 47 11.56 12.93 11.07
CA SER A 47 12.10 14.05 11.83
C SER A 47 10.97 14.94 12.38
N ALA A 48 11.25 15.77 13.38
CA ALA A 48 10.23 16.67 13.92
C ALA A 48 9.65 17.61 12.83
N SER A 49 10.51 18.12 11.94
CA SER A 49 10.13 19.00 10.84
C SER A 49 9.28 18.27 9.80
N ASP A 50 9.71 17.09 9.35
CA ASP A 50 8.96 16.34 8.33
C ASP A 50 7.65 15.79 8.88
N ARG A 51 7.58 15.50 10.19
CA ARG A 51 6.34 15.08 10.83
C ARG A 51 5.31 16.20 10.86
N GLU A 52 5.74 17.43 11.13
CA GLU A 52 4.87 18.61 11.06
C GLU A 52 4.38 18.83 9.62
N GLU A 53 5.27 18.70 8.64
CA GLU A 53 4.88 18.77 7.23
C GLU A 53 3.90 17.65 6.83
N LEU A 54 4.14 16.40 7.22
CA LEU A 54 3.23 15.28 6.98
C LEU A 54 1.86 15.53 7.60
N HIS A 55 1.79 16.09 8.82
CA HIS A 55 0.53 16.49 9.44
C HIS A 55 -0.23 17.51 8.58
N GLU A 56 0.46 18.56 8.12
CA GLU A 56 -0.14 19.59 7.26
C GLU A 56 -0.63 19.03 5.92
N LEU A 57 0.14 18.13 5.30
CA LEU A 57 -0.25 17.47 4.07
C LEU A 57 -1.51 16.62 4.24
N VAL A 58 -1.61 15.87 5.35
CA VAL A 58 -2.75 15.01 5.64
C VAL A 58 -3.99 15.84 5.98
N LEU A 59 -3.87 16.85 6.85
CA LEU A 59 -5.00 17.66 7.30
C LEU A 59 -5.57 18.54 6.18
N HIS A 60 -4.70 19.08 5.33
CA HIS A 60 -5.04 19.98 4.25
C HIS A 60 -4.76 19.36 2.88
N TRP A 61 -5.22 18.11 2.71
CA TRP A 61 -4.94 17.32 1.51
C TRP A 61 -5.49 17.95 0.23
N HIS A 62 -4.66 17.92 -0.82
CA HIS A 62 -5.04 18.25 -2.19
C HIS A 62 -4.23 17.36 -3.16
N PRO A 63 -4.81 16.85 -4.26
CA PRO A 63 -4.11 15.96 -5.19
C PRO A 63 -2.76 16.49 -5.70
N ASP A 64 -2.66 17.81 -5.95
CA ASP A 64 -1.41 18.46 -6.38
C ASP A 64 -0.25 18.32 -5.38
N ARG A 65 -0.54 17.94 -4.12
CA ARG A 65 0.47 17.71 -3.08
C ARG A 65 1.02 16.29 -3.09
N LEU A 66 0.46 15.39 -3.89
CA LEU A 66 0.90 14.00 -4.00
C LEU A 66 2.39 13.85 -4.33
N PRO A 67 3.00 14.63 -5.25
CA PRO A 67 4.44 14.54 -5.50
C PRO A 67 5.28 14.84 -4.24
N ARG A 68 4.86 15.84 -3.44
CA ARG A 68 5.58 16.17 -2.20
C ARG A 68 5.40 15.08 -1.14
N LEU A 69 4.19 14.56 -0.99
CA LEU A 69 3.94 13.43 -0.09
C LEU A 69 4.80 12.23 -0.49
N ARG A 70 4.82 11.85 -1.77
CA ARG A 70 5.65 10.74 -2.29
C ARG A 70 7.12 10.93 -1.96
N SER A 71 7.65 12.14 -2.12
CA SER A 71 9.04 12.46 -1.76
C SER A 71 9.34 12.21 -0.27
N LEU A 72 8.41 12.56 0.63
CA LEU A 72 8.55 12.26 2.06
C LEU A 72 8.45 10.76 2.34
N LEU A 73 7.47 10.08 1.73
CA LEU A 73 7.26 8.64 1.88
C LEU A 73 8.46 7.81 1.39
N ASP A 74 9.12 8.27 0.33
CA ASP A 74 10.34 7.66 -0.22
C ASP A 74 11.54 7.91 0.72
N GLY A 75 11.71 9.14 1.22
CA GLY A 75 12.77 9.49 2.17
C GLY A 75 12.75 8.67 3.47
N TYR A 76 11.60 8.08 3.82
CA TYR A 76 11.43 7.21 4.99
C TYR A 76 11.23 5.72 4.65
N ASP A 77 11.50 5.32 3.42
CA ASP A 77 11.44 3.93 2.93
C ASP A 77 10.11 3.23 3.28
N THR A 78 9.01 3.95 3.11
CA THR A 78 7.68 3.47 3.51
C THR A 78 7.06 2.52 2.49
N PHE A 79 7.46 2.60 1.23
CA PHE A 79 7.06 1.66 0.19
C PHE A 79 7.56 0.25 0.54
N ASN A 80 8.86 0.07 0.75
CA ASN A 80 9.44 -1.22 1.12
C ASN A 80 8.91 -1.71 2.49
N GLY A 81 8.71 -0.78 3.43
CA GLY A 81 8.08 -1.10 4.72
C GLY A 81 6.65 -1.66 4.56
N THR A 82 5.84 -1.04 3.70
CA THR A 82 4.47 -1.51 3.42
C THR A 82 4.48 -2.81 2.62
N GLN A 83 5.40 -2.96 1.66
CA GLN A 83 5.57 -4.19 0.88
C GLN A 83 5.99 -5.38 1.76
N THR A 84 6.86 -5.15 2.75
CA THR A 84 7.24 -6.17 3.75
C THR A 84 6.02 -6.65 4.52
N GLU A 85 5.16 -5.73 4.97
CA GLU A 85 3.92 -6.05 5.67
C GLU A 85 2.92 -6.78 4.77
N LEU A 86 2.77 -6.34 3.52
CA LEU A 86 1.97 -7.02 2.51
C LEU A 86 2.41 -8.48 2.34
N HIS A 87 3.70 -8.73 2.14
CA HIS A 87 4.25 -10.08 1.98
C HIS A 87 4.03 -10.95 3.22
N ARG A 88 4.14 -10.37 4.41
CA ARG A 88 3.83 -11.05 5.68
C ARG A 88 2.37 -11.52 5.72
N PHE A 89 1.43 -10.67 5.33
CA PHE A 89 0.01 -11.03 5.28
C PHE A 89 -0.32 -12.01 4.15
N LEU A 90 0.33 -11.91 2.99
CA LEU A 90 0.19 -12.88 1.91
C LEU A 90 0.67 -14.27 2.34
N HIS A 91 1.84 -14.37 2.98
CA HIS A 91 2.35 -15.63 3.52
C HIS A 91 1.38 -16.22 4.55
N ARG A 92 0.91 -15.40 5.50
CA ARG A 92 -0.07 -15.85 6.50
C ARG A 92 -1.38 -16.33 5.85
N ALA A 93 -1.86 -15.65 4.83
CA ALA A 93 -3.07 -16.04 4.10
C ALA A 93 -2.89 -17.38 3.39
N ARG A 94 -1.72 -17.61 2.77
CA ARG A 94 -1.39 -18.89 2.12
C ARG A 94 -1.42 -20.05 3.12
N THR A 95 -0.73 -19.91 4.25
CA THR A 95 -0.73 -20.94 5.31
C THR A 95 -2.16 -21.23 5.83
N GLN A 96 -3.01 -20.21 5.96
CA GLN A 96 -4.40 -20.37 6.39
C GLN A 96 -5.24 -21.15 5.37
N LEU A 97 -5.04 -20.89 4.07
CA LEU A 97 -5.74 -21.59 2.99
C LEU A 97 -5.29 -23.06 2.90
N GLU A 98 -3.99 -23.32 3.00
CA GLU A 98 -3.44 -24.69 3.01
C GLU A 98 -4.01 -25.54 4.16
N GLN A 99 -4.18 -24.94 5.34
CA GLN A 99 -4.78 -25.59 6.50
C GLN A 99 -6.29 -25.82 6.38
N ALA A 100 -6.99 -25.00 5.59
CA ALA A 100 -8.43 -25.11 5.39
C ALA A 100 -8.82 -26.28 4.46
N GLY A 101 -7.85 -26.92 3.80
CA GLY A 101 -8.07 -28.05 2.90
C GLY A 101 -8.30 -27.60 1.45
N ARG A 102 -9.11 -28.38 0.72
CA ARG A 102 -9.40 -28.13 -0.70
C ARG A 102 -10.89 -27.99 -0.95
N SER A 103 -11.24 -26.93 -1.65
CA SER A 103 -12.55 -26.70 -2.26
C SER A 103 -12.38 -25.73 -3.42
N GLU A 104 -13.33 -25.72 -4.35
CA GLU A 104 -13.34 -24.79 -5.49
C GLU A 104 -13.15 -23.33 -5.04
N SER A 105 -13.86 -22.89 -4.00
CA SER A 105 -13.72 -21.54 -3.46
C SER A 105 -12.34 -21.26 -2.85
N LEU A 106 -11.68 -22.26 -2.24
CA LEU A 106 -10.32 -22.08 -1.70
C LEU A 106 -9.28 -21.99 -2.82
N GLU A 107 -9.49 -22.67 -3.94
CA GLU A 107 -8.64 -22.59 -5.13
C GLU A 107 -8.73 -21.21 -5.79
N GLU A 108 -9.93 -20.62 -5.86
CA GLU A 108 -10.12 -19.24 -6.31
C GLU A 108 -9.40 -18.23 -5.40
N LEU A 109 -9.53 -18.37 -4.08
CA LEU A 109 -8.84 -17.49 -3.12
C LEU A 109 -7.32 -17.64 -3.20
N THR A 110 -6.83 -18.85 -3.50
CA THR A 110 -5.40 -19.10 -3.73
C THR A 110 -4.93 -18.40 -5.00
N SER A 111 -5.72 -18.46 -6.07
CA SER A 111 -5.42 -17.78 -7.34
C SER A 111 -5.37 -16.26 -7.17
N LEU A 112 -6.30 -15.68 -6.39
CA LEU A 112 -6.27 -14.26 -6.04
C LEU A 112 -5.01 -13.89 -5.24
N LEU A 113 -4.59 -14.75 -4.31
CA LEU A 113 -3.38 -14.54 -3.51
C LEU A 113 -2.12 -14.55 -4.38
N ASP A 114 -2.03 -15.48 -5.32
CA ASP A 114 -0.93 -15.56 -6.28
C ASP A 114 -0.87 -14.33 -7.18
N TYR A 115 -2.03 -13.86 -7.66
CA TYR A 115 -2.13 -12.62 -8.43
C TYR A 115 -1.63 -11.41 -7.64
N LEU A 116 -2.08 -11.23 -6.39
CA LEU A 116 -1.63 -10.12 -5.54
C LEU A 116 -0.12 -10.18 -5.26
N ALA A 117 0.42 -11.38 -5.03
CA ALA A 117 1.85 -11.56 -4.83
C ALA A 117 2.65 -11.15 -6.07
N GLN A 118 2.21 -11.54 -7.27
CA GLN A 118 2.84 -11.15 -8.53
C GLN A 118 2.81 -9.63 -8.75
N GLN A 119 1.64 -9.00 -8.57
CA GLN A 119 1.51 -7.54 -8.75
C GLN A 119 2.33 -6.75 -7.73
N SER A 120 2.43 -7.23 -6.49
CA SER A 120 3.23 -6.57 -5.45
C SER A 120 4.70 -6.41 -5.80
N GLY A 121 5.26 -7.32 -6.61
CA GLY A 121 6.64 -7.23 -7.10
C GLY A 121 6.85 -6.16 -8.17
N GLY A 122 5.78 -5.77 -8.88
CA GLY A 122 5.83 -4.78 -9.97
C GLY A 122 5.64 -3.33 -9.52
N LEU A 123 5.06 -3.10 -8.34
CA LEU A 123 4.73 -1.75 -7.86
C LEU A 123 5.97 -0.82 -7.71
N GLY A 124 7.16 -1.38 -7.44
CA GLY A 124 8.39 -0.61 -7.30
C GLY A 124 9.05 -0.17 -8.62
N VAL A 125 8.65 -0.75 -9.75
CA VAL A 125 9.26 -0.46 -11.07
C VAL A 125 8.63 0.77 -11.73
N LEU A 126 7.39 1.12 -11.35
CA LEU A 126 6.66 2.28 -11.91
C LEU A 126 7.19 3.64 -11.43
N ASN A 127 8.08 3.66 -10.43
CA ASN A 127 8.69 4.88 -9.89
C ASN A 127 10.01 5.31 -10.57
N GLN A 128 10.43 4.66 -11.67
CA GLN A 128 11.72 4.96 -12.35
C GLN A 128 11.61 5.83 -13.61
N HIS A 129 10.46 6.47 -13.86
CA HIS A 129 10.27 7.36 -15.02
C HIS A 129 9.70 8.71 -14.63
#